data_AF-A0A3M1J0F8-F1
#
_entry.id   AF-A0A3M1J0F8-F1
#
_cell.length_a   1.000
_cell.length_b   1.000
_cell.length_c   1.000
_cell.angle_alpha   90.00
_cell.angle_beta   90.00
_cell.angle_gamma   90.00
#
_symmetry.space_group_name_H-M   'P 1'
#
loop_
_entity.id
_entity.type
_entity.pdbx_description
1 polymer ?
#
loop_
_entity_poly.entity_id
_entity_poly.type
_entity_poly.pdbx_seq_one_letter_code
_entity_poly.pdbx_strand_id
1 'polypeptide(L)'
;MRKCSRANRTEECLARLGRHEIERLRHDWELWAREDQLPPHGDWSTWLILAGRGAGKTRAGAEWVRRLALAGEAGLSPCDIRIALVGETLGDVRSVMVEGVSGVLGVHASHERPLFEPSKKQLIWQTGALAQLFSADDPESLRGPQFTHAWCDELAKWRHARASWDMLQFALRLGDRPRQVVTTTPRPLPLLKEIMADPATRLTRAVTADNAANLAPAFL
;
A
#
# COMPACT_ATOMS: atom_id res chain seq x y z
N MET A 1 10.31 6.75 19.37
CA MET A 1 11.62 6.09 19.61
C MET A 1 12.81 6.69 18.85
N ARG A 2 12.70 7.05 17.55
CA ARG A 2 13.82 7.68 16.80
C ARG A 2 14.42 8.95 17.47
N LYS A 3 13.60 9.72 18.20
CA LYS A 3 14.06 10.85 19.04
C LYS A 3 14.77 10.43 20.34
N CYS A 4 14.36 9.34 21.01
CA CYS A 4 15.05 8.81 22.21
C CYS A 4 16.41 8.20 21.85
N SER A 5 16.55 7.53 20.69
CA SER A 5 17.83 6.92 20.28
C SER A 5 18.88 7.98 19.91
N ARG A 6 18.47 9.10 19.31
CA ARG A 6 19.36 10.27 19.08
C ARG A 6 19.81 10.96 20.39
N ALA A 7 19.08 10.77 21.49
CA ALA A 7 19.38 11.36 22.79
C ALA A 7 20.02 10.37 23.79
N ASN A 8 20.34 9.15 23.36
CA ASN A 8 20.92 8.07 24.18
C ASN A 8 20.12 7.71 25.47
N ARG A 9 18.80 7.95 25.47
CA ARG A 9 17.89 7.64 26.61
C ARG A 9 16.97 6.44 26.34
N THR A 10 17.42 5.51 25.50
CA THR A 10 16.58 4.43 24.99
C THR A 10 16.12 3.48 26.10
N GLU A 11 17.00 3.13 27.04
CA GLU A 11 16.68 2.23 28.16
C GLU A 11 15.64 2.83 29.12
N GLU A 12 15.75 4.11 29.43
CA GLU A 12 14.80 4.82 30.29
C GLU A 12 13.42 4.97 29.61
N CYS A 13 13.40 5.23 28.29
CA CYS A 13 12.16 5.26 27.51
C CYS A 13 11.49 3.87 27.48
N LEU A 14 12.27 2.77 27.33
CA LEU A 14 11.74 1.41 27.27
C LEU A 14 11.18 0.93 28.63
N ALA A 15 11.84 1.27 29.73
CA ALA A 15 11.42 0.87 31.08
C ALA A 15 10.08 1.47 31.52
N ARG A 16 9.58 2.51 30.84
CA ARG A 16 8.35 3.23 31.18
C ARG A 16 7.17 2.92 30.27
N LEU A 17 7.35 2.04 29.27
CA LEU A 17 6.29 1.72 28.31
C LEU A 17 5.17 0.92 28.97
N GLY A 18 3.98 1.51 29.02
CA GLY A 18 2.76 0.80 29.37
C GLY A 18 2.29 -0.14 28.26
N ARG A 19 1.36 -1.05 28.58
CA ARG A 19 0.77 -2.00 27.60
C ARG A 19 0.23 -1.32 26.35
N HIS A 20 -0.39 -0.15 26.49
CA HIS A 20 -0.94 0.61 25.37
C HIS A 20 0.16 1.18 24.45
N GLU A 21 1.27 1.65 25.03
CA GLU A 21 2.39 2.19 24.25
C GLU A 21 3.14 1.07 23.53
N ILE A 22 3.31 -0.09 24.17
CA ILE A 22 3.88 -1.29 23.52
C ILE A 22 3.02 -1.70 22.32
N GLU A 23 1.70 -1.73 22.47
CA GLU A 23 0.80 -2.10 21.38
C GLU A 23 0.88 -1.07 20.24
N ARG A 24 0.89 0.24 20.56
CA ARG A 24 1.08 1.28 19.56
C ARG A 24 2.40 1.12 18.80
N LEU A 25 3.50 0.82 19.51
CA LEU A 25 4.81 0.61 18.90
C LEU A 25 4.84 -0.60 17.99
N ARG A 26 4.09 -1.68 18.28
CA ARG A 26 3.99 -2.85 17.40
C ARG A 26 3.37 -2.53 16.04
N HIS A 27 2.48 -1.53 15.98
CA HIS A 27 1.79 -1.09 14.76
C HIS A 27 2.36 0.21 14.16
N ASP A 28 3.49 0.70 14.68
CA ASP A 28 4.20 1.88 14.17
C ASP A 28 5.07 1.49 12.96
N TRP A 29 4.48 1.50 11.76
CA TRP A 29 5.18 1.06 10.56
C TRP A 29 6.45 1.86 10.27
N GLU A 30 6.48 3.17 10.52
CA GLU A 30 7.67 4.00 10.30
C GLU A 30 8.86 3.59 11.17
N LEU A 31 8.60 2.89 12.29
CA LEU A 31 9.65 2.33 13.13
C LEU A 31 10.24 1.03 12.54
N TRP A 32 9.42 0.19 11.93
CA TRP A 32 9.80 -1.16 11.48
C TRP A 32 10.10 -1.26 9.99
N ALA A 33 9.56 -0.36 9.19
CA ALA A 33 9.75 -0.33 7.75
C ALA A 33 11.21 -0.05 7.41
N ARG A 34 11.69 -0.76 6.40
CA ARG A 34 12.89 -0.35 5.68
C ARG A 34 12.59 0.88 4.83
N GLU A 35 13.63 1.62 4.45
CA GLU A 35 13.47 2.83 3.63
C GLU A 35 12.82 2.52 2.26
N ASP A 36 13.09 1.34 1.70
CA ASP A 36 12.49 0.84 0.46
C ASP A 36 11.00 0.44 0.59
N GLN A 37 10.44 0.51 1.79
CA GLN A 37 9.03 0.20 2.09
C GLN A 37 8.23 1.43 2.51
N LEU A 38 8.84 2.62 2.49
CA LEU A 38 8.20 3.88 2.81
C LEU A 38 7.90 4.68 1.53
N PRO A 39 6.81 5.45 1.51
CA PRO A 39 6.49 6.29 0.35
C PRO A 39 7.63 7.30 0.12
N PRO A 40 8.02 7.53 -1.15
CA PRO A 40 9.09 8.47 -1.46
C PRO A 40 8.70 9.90 -1.12
N HIS A 41 9.70 10.73 -0.84
CA HIS A 41 9.49 12.16 -0.64
C HIS A 41 9.29 12.90 -1.97
N GLY A 42 8.74 14.12 -1.86
CA GLY A 42 8.60 15.04 -2.99
C GLY A 42 7.34 14.83 -3.81
N ASP A 43 7.38 15.35 -5.03
CA ASP A 43 6.27 15.30 -5.97
C ASP A 43 6.40 14.10 -6.90
N TRP A 44 5.37 13.26 -6.90
CA TRP A 44 5.26 12.02 -7.67
C TRP A 44 3.79 11.64 -7.77
N SER A 45 3.45 10.97 -8.88
CA SER A 45 2.13 10.39 -9.13
C SER A 45 2.14 8.88 -8.91
N THR A 46 3.25 8.22 -9.23
CA THR A 46 3.38 6.76 -9.14
C THR A 46 4.58 6.36 -8.29
N TRP A 47 4.34 5.56 -7.26
CA TRP A 47 5.38 4.85 -6.53
C TRP A 47 5.44 3.40 -7.00
N LEU A 48 6.50 3.03 -7.71
CA LEU A 48 6.69 1.69 -8.24
C LEU A 48 7.64 0.90 -7.34
N ILE A 49 7.12 -0.14 -6.69
CA ILE A 49 7.89 -1.10 -5.89
C ILE A 49 8.15 -2.35 -6.74
N LEU A 50 9.38 -2.45 -7.24
CA LEU A 50 9.85 -3.60 -8.02
C LEU A 50 10.63 -4.55 -7.13
N ALA A 51 10.03 -5.69 -6.80
CA ALA A 51 10.59 -6.60 -5.82
C ALA A 51 10.25 -8.07 -6.06
N GLY A 52 11.16 -8.95 -5.65
CA GLY A 52 10.95 -10.40 -5.68
C GLY A 52 9.85 -10.88 -4.73
N ARG A 53 9.54 -12.18 -4.76
CA ARG A 53 8.67 -12.80 -3.75
C ARG A 53 9.31 -12.69 -2.38
N GLY A 54 8.51 -12.46 -1.34
CA GLY A 54 9.01 -12.37 0.03
C GLY A 54 9.73 -11.07 0.38
N ALA A 55 9.87 -10.09 -0.52
CA ALA A 55 10.56 -8.82 -0.22
C ALA A 55 9.74 -7.84 0.65
N GLY A 56 8.47 -8.15 0.94
CA GLY A 56 7.59 -7.31 1.78
C GLY A 56 6.76 -6.27 1.03
N LYS A 57 6.69 -6.33 -0.31
CA LYS A 57 5.95 -5.37 -1.15
C LYS A 57 4.46 -5.26 -0.79
N THR A 58 3.80 -6.38 -0.49
CA THR A 58 2.38 -6.39 -0.11
C THR A 58 2.12 -5.63 1.18
N ARG A 59 3.01 -5.80 2.18
CA ARG A 59 2.89 -5.07 3.45
C ARG A 59 3.12 -3.57 3.26
N ALA A 60 4.10 -3.18 2.44
CA ALA A 60 4.35 -1.77 2.14
C ALA A 60 3.11 -1.09 1.50
N GLY A 61 2.45 -1.75 0.55
CA GLY A 61 1.20 -1.26 -0.04
C GLY A 61 0.07 -1.13 0.97
N ALA A 62 -0.14 -2.16 1.81
CA ALA A 62 -1.18 -2.15 2.84
C ALA A 62 -0.96 -1.05 3.90
N GLU A 63 0.28 -0.84 4.33
CA GLU A 63 0.62 0.21 5.31
C GLU A 63 0.50 1.61 4.72
N TRP A 64 0.79 1.79 3.42
CA TRP A 64 0.54 3.05 2.74
C TRP A 64 -0.97 3.38 2.67
N VAL A 65 -1.80 2.38 2.34
CA VAL A 65 -3.27 2.49 2.39
C VAL A 65 -3.76 2.83 3.80
N ARG A 66 -3.23 2.14 4.83
CA ARG A 66 -3.54 2.43 6.23
C ARG A 66 -3.20 3.87 6.61
N ARG A 67 -1.99 4.34 6.28
CA ARG A 67 -1.56 5.72 6.56
C ARG A 67 -2.51 6.73 5.93
N LEU A 68 -2.86 6.55 4.66
CA LEU A 68 -3.81 7.40 3.96
C LEU A 68 -5.17 7.41 4.65
N ALA A 69 -5.73 6.24 4.94
CA ALA A 69 -7.06 6.13 5.53
C ALA A 69 -7.15 6.73 6.94
N LEU A 70 -6.08 6.67 7.73
CA LEU A 70 -6.05 7.18 9.11
C LEU A 70 -5.63 8.65 9.20
N ALA A 71 -4.67 9.09 8.39
CA ALA A 71 -4.04 10.41 8.51
C ALA A 71 -4.35 11.36 7.33
N GLY A 72 -4.91 10.86 6.23
CA GLY A 72 -5.14 11.62 5.02
C GLY A 72 -3.86 11.89 4.23
N GLU A 73 -3.90 12.94 3.42
CA GLU A 73 -2.75 13.46 2.69
C GLU A 73 -2.81 14.99 2.64
N ALA A 74 -1.72 15.66 2.24
CA ALA A 74 -1.70 17.11 2.11
C ALA A 74 -2.86 17.60 1.21
N GLY A 75 -3.78 18.37 1.79
CA GLY A 75 -4.96 18.90 1.10
C GLY A 75 -6.18 17.96 1.09
N LEU A 76 -6.08 16.76 1.68
CA LEU A 76 -7.17 15.78 1.78
C LEU A 76 -7.33 15.29 3.21
N SER A 77 -8.50 15.53 3.79
CA SER A 77 -8.83 14.95 5.09
C SER A 77 -9.01 13.44 4.95
N PRO A 78 -8.83 12.65 6.02
CA PRO A 78 -9.09 11.21 6.00
C PRO A 78 -10.46 10.82 5.40
N CYS A 79 -11.52 11.61 5.66
CA CYS A 79 -12.86 11.36 5.12
C CYS A 79 -12.98 11.52 3.60
N ASP A 80 -12.05 12.23 2.97
CA ASP A 80 -12.03 12.50 1.51
C ASP A 80 -11.26 11.41 0.75
N ILE A 81 -10.60 10.50 1.47
CA ILE A 81 -9.78 9.44 0.87
C ILE A 81 -10.67 8.40 0.19
N ARG A 82 -10.42 8.19 -1.11
CA ARG A 82 -11.08 7.20 -1.97
C ARG A 82 -10.00 6.41 -2.68
N ILE A 83 -9.90 5.11 -2.38
CA ILE A 83 -8.80 4.26 -2.83
C ILE A 83 -9.33 3.15 -3.74
N ALA A 84 -8.72 2.97 -4.92
CA ALA A 84 -8.90 1.77 -5.72
C ALA A 84 -7.87 0.70 -5.32
N LEU A 85 -8.32 -0.48 -4.90
CA LEU A 85 -7.48 -1.66 -4.72
C LEU A 85 -7.62 -2.53 -5.95
N VAL A 86 -6.58 -2.59 -6.78
CA VAL A 86 -6.60 -3.28 -8.06
C VAL A 86 -5.58 -4.41 -8.04
N GLY A 87 -6.02 -5.63 -8.32
CA GLY A 87 -5.17 -6.81 -8.44
C GLY A 87 -5.51 -7.59 -9.69
N GLU A 88 -4.81 -8.69 -9.94
CA GLU A 88 -5.04 -9.57 -11.10
C GLU A 88 -6.53 -9.97 -11.19
N THR A 89 -7.03 -10.64 -10.14
CA THR A 89 -8.46 -10.95 -9.98
C THR A 89 -9.04 -10.33 -8.71
N LEU A 90 -10.37 -10.19 -8.64
CA LEU A 90 -11.06 -9.83 -7.39
C LEU A 90 -10.76 -10.81 -6.24
N GLY A 91 -10.53 -12.08 -6.55
CA GLY A 91 -10.14 -13.09 -5.57
C GLY A 91 -8.78 -12.82 -4.96
N ASP A 92 -7.81 -12.39 -5.78
CA ASP A 92 -6.47 -12.00 -5.32
C ASP A 92 -6.52 -10.75 -4.45
N VAL A 93 -7.26 -9.72 -4.88
CA VAL A 93 -7.43 -8.50 -4.07
C VAL A 93 -7.99 -8.84 -2.69
N ARG A 94 -9.05 -9.65 -2.65
CA ARG A 94 -9.65 -10.07 -1.39
C ARG A 94 -8.68 -10.89 -0.52
N SER A 95 -8.16 -11.99 -1.05
CA SER A 95 -7.41 -12.97 -0.26
C SER A 95 -6.00 -12.52 0.10
N VAL A 96 -5.37 -11.67 -0.72
CA VAL A 96 -3.99 -11.20 -0.52
C VAL A 96 -3.97 -9.77 0.02
N MET A 97 -4.61 -8.83 -0.67
CA MET A 97 -4.51 -7.41 -0.32
C MET A 97 -5.39 -7.04 0.88
N VAL A 98 -6.53 -7.70 1.09
CA VAL A 98 -7.46 -7.38 2.19
C VAL A 98 -7.31 -8.33 3.38
N GLU A 99 -7.59 -9.62 3.18
CA GLU A 99 -7.65 -10.64 4.23
C GLU A 99 -6.28 -11.30 4.51
N GLY A 100 -5.30 -11.11 3.63
CA GLY A 100 -3.97 -11.72 3.76
C GLY A 100 -3.22 -11.24 5.01
N VAL A 101 -2.23 -12.03 5.45
CA VAL A 101 -1.43 -11.74 6.66
C VAL A 101 -0.75 -10.36 6.59
N SER A 102 -0.31 -9.96 5.39
CA SER A 102 0.26 -8.63 5.11
C SER A 102 -0.74 -7.66 4.48
N GLY A 103 -2.02 -8.04 4.39
CA GLY A 103 -3.09 -7.25 3.80
C GLY A 103 -3.62 -6.19 4.77
N VAL A 104 -4.54 -5.37 4.27
CA VAL A 104 -5.10 -4.21 4.98
C VAL A 104 -5.65 -4.61 6.35
N LEU A 105 -6.41 -5.70 6.48
CA LEU A 105 -6.96 -6.08 7.79
C LEU A 105 -5.88 -6.55 8.78
N GLY A 106 -4.78 -7.11 8.28
CA GLY A 106 -3.68 -7.62 9.07
C GLY A 106 -2.76 -6.54 9.63
N VAL A 107 -2.58 -5.42 8.92
CA VAL A 107 -1.68 -4.33 9.33
C VAL A 107 -2.30 -3.35 10.34
N HIS A 108 -3.60 -3.46 10.62
CA HIS A 108 -4.28 -2.60 11.59
C HIS A 108 -4.27 -3.20 12.99
N ALA A 109 -4.13 -2.33 13.99
CA ALA A 109 -4.56 -2.64 15.34
C ALA A 109 -6.08 -2.89 15.37
N SER A 110 -6.55 -3.67 16.34
CA SER A 110 -7.96 -4.10 16.42
C SER A 110 -8.97 -2.94 16.42
N HIS A 111 -8.64 -1.80 17.02
CA HIS A 111 -9.51 -0.64 17.15
C HIS A 111 -9.51 0.29 15.92
N GLU A 112 -8.53 0.14 15.01
CA GLU A 112 -8.40 0.96 13.80
C GLU A 112 -8.85 0.20 12.54
N ARG A 113 -9.10 -1.11 12.67
CA ARG A 113 -9.40 -1.99 11.54
C ARG A 113 -10.67 -1.52 10.81
N PRO A 114 -10.63 -1.39 9.47
CA PRO A 114 -11.82 -1.01 8.71
C PRO A 114 -12.88 -2.11 8.74
N LEU A 115 -14.13 -1.70 8.56
CA LEU A 115 -15.23 -2.60 8.24
C LEU A 115 -15.04 -3.09 6.80
N PHE A 116 -14.95 -4.42 6.62
CA PHE A 116 -14.95 -5.04 5.30
C PHE A 116 -16.36 -5.50 4.94
N GLU A 117 -16.88 -5.04 3.79
CA GLU A 117 -18.17 -5.47 3.23
C GLU A 117 -17.94 -6.24 1.92
N PRO A 118 -17.77 -7.58 1.96
CA PRO A 118 -17.39 -8.37 0.79
C PRO A 118 -18.38 -8.25 -0.38
N SER A 119 -19.68 -8.26 -0.09
CA SER A 119 -20.74 -8.15 -1.11
C SER A 119 -20.73 -6.82 -1.85
N LYS A 120 -20.27 -5.74 -1.19
CA LYS A 120 -20.11 -4.42 -1.78
C LYS A 120 -18.69 -4.16 -2.32
N LYS A 121 -17.78 -5.12 -2.15
CA LYS A 121 -16.38 -5.02 -2.59
C LYS A 121 -15.69 -3.77 -2.03
N GLN A 122 -15.88 -3.47 -0.73
CA GLN A 122 -15.33 -2.25 -0.13
C GLN A 122 -14.88 -2.40 1.33
N LEU A 123 -13.97 -1.51 1.73
CA LEU A 123 -13.48 -1.29 3.09
C LEU A 123 -13.82 0.13 3.53
N ILE A 124 -14.35 0.27 4.75
CA ILE A 124 -14.75 1.56 5.31
C ILE A 124 -14.03 1.77 6.65
N TRP A 125 -13.31 2.88 6.78
CA TRP A 125 -12.68 3.27 8.04
C TRP A 125 -13.60 4.18 8.86
N GLN A 126 -13.40 4.20 10.18
CA GLN A 126 -14.12 5.12 11.08
C GLN A 126 -13.90 6.60 10.73
N THR A 127 -12.80 6.91 10.07
CA THR A 127 -12.47 8.24 9.54
C THR A 127 -13.34 8.66 8.36
N GLY A 128 -14.10 7.73 7.75
CA GLY A 128 -14.85 7.95 6.52
C GLY A 128 -14.07 7.65 5.23
N ALA A 129 -12.78 7.28 5.33
CA ALA A 129 -12.02 6.80 4.19
C ALA A 129 -12.68 5.53 3.60
N LEU A 130 -12.64 5.39 2.28
CA LEU A 130 -13.23 4.27 1.55
C LEU A 130 -12.20 3.68 0.59
N ALA A 131 -12.07 2.36 0.59
CA ALA A 131 -11.35 1.62 -0.44
C ALA A 131 -12.28 0.62 -1.14
N GLN A 132 -12.21 0.56 -2.46
CA GLN A 132 -13.02 -0.35 -3.29
C GLN A 132 -12.13 -1.33 -4.05
N LEU A 133 -12.58 -2.57 -4.20
CA LEU A 133 -11.83 -3.66 -4.80
C LEU A 133 -12.18 -3.83 -6.28
N PHE A 134 -11.17 -3.96 -7.14
CA PHE A 134 -11.31 -4.10 -8.58
C PHE A 134 -10.43 -5.21 -9.15
N SER A 135 -10.92 -5.84 -10.22
CA SER A 135 -10.18 -6.82 -11.00
C SER A 135 -9.52 -6.12 -12.19
N ALA A 136 -8.22 -6.31 -12.38
CA ALA A 136 -7.54 -5.86 -13.60
C ALA A 136 -7.99 -6.65 -14.84
N ASP A 137 -8.64 -7.80 -14.66
CA ASP A 137 -9.28 -8.52 -15.76
C ASP A 137 -10.60 -7.90 -16.24
N ASP A 138 -11.16 -6.91 -15.53
CA ASP A 138 -12.36 -6.19 -15.90
C ASP A 138 -12.11 -4.67 -15.95
N PRO A 139 -11.46 -4.15 -17.01
CA PRO A 139 -11.15 -2.72 -17.14
C PRO A 139 -12.38 -1.82 -17.06
N GLU A 140 -13.53 -2.27 -17.56
CA GLU A 140 -14.76 -1.48 -17.60
C GLU A 140 -15.34 -1.24 -16.20
N SER A 141 -15.03 -2.10 -15.21
CA SER A 141 -15.42 -1.85 -13.82
C SER A 141 -14.81 -0.57 -13.22
N LEU A 142 -13.72 -0.06 -13.78
CA LEU A 142 -13.09 1.20 -13.39
C LEU A 142 -13.76 2.42 -14.05
N ARG A 143 -14.68 2.22 -15.00
CA ARG A 143 -15.43 3.30 -15.63
C ARG A 143 -16.53 3.80 -14.69
N GLY A 144 -16.45 5.08 -14.32
CA GLY A 144 -17.46 5.75 -13.50
C GLY A 144 -16.96 6.13 -12.11
N PRO A 145 -16.43 5.19 -11.31
CA PRO A 145 -15.79 5.50 -10.04
C PRO A 145 -14.69 6.55 -10.15
N GLN A 146 -14.42 7.23 -9.04
CA GLN A 146 -13.41 8.29 -8.95
C GLN A 146 -12.62 8.13 -7.67
N PHE A 147 -11.30 8.27 -7.76
CA PHE A 147 -10.40 7.98 -6.66
C PHE A 147 -9.41 9.11 -6.45
N THR A 148 -9.01 9.29 -5.19
CA THR A 148 -7.84 10.09 -4.84
C THR A 148 -6.57 9.24 -4.94
N HIS A 149 -6.66 7.93 -4.69
CA HIS A 149 -5.51 7.04 -4.67
C HIS A 149 -5.77 5.66 -5.28
N ALA A 150 -4.71 4.94 -5.63
CA ALA A 150 -4.80 3.53 -6.01
C ALA A 150 -3.63 2.68 -5.48
N TRP A 151 -3.92 1.43 -5.14
CA TRP A 151 -2.91 0.39 -4.95
C TRP A 151 -3.12 -0.69 -6.01
N CYS A 152 -2.15 -0.82 -6.91
CA CYS A 152 -2.09 -1.82 -7.96
C CYS A 152 -1.12 -2.96 -7.56
N ASP A 153 -1.64 -4.15 -7.26
CA ASP A 153 -0.82 -5.31 -6.91
C ASP A 153 -0.59 -6.27 -8.08
N GLU A 154 0.62 -6.81 -8.13
CA GLU A 154 1.11 -7.76 -9.14
C GLU A 154 0.81 -7.32 -10.60
N LEU A 155 1.05 -6.04 -10.93
CA LEU A 155 0.80 -5.45 -12.27
C LEU A 155 1.31 -6.32 -13.42
N ALA A 156 2.45 -6.98 -13.24
CA ALA A 156 3.06 -7.83 -14.26
C ALA A 156 2.27 -9.12 -14.57
N LYS A 157 1.22 -9.43 -13.80
CA LYS A 157 0.31 -10.56 -14.04
C LYS A 157 -1.01 -10.16 -14.71
N TRP A 158 -1.33 -8.87 -14.78
CA TRP A 158 -2.62 -8.42 -15.29
C TRP A 158 -2.79 -8.82 -16.76
N ARG A 159 -3.88 -9.53 -17.08
CA ARG A 159 -4.16 -9.98 -18.44
C ARG A 159 -4.44 -8.83 -19.40
N HIS A 160 -5.20 -7.85 -18.92
CA HIS A 160 -5.60 -6.65 -19.65
C HIS A 160 -4.86 -5.40 -19.16
N ALA A 161 -3.56 -5.55 -18.83
CA ALA A 161 -2.76 -4.55 -18.12
C ALA A 161 -2.90 -3.12 -18.67
N ARG A 162 -2.77 -2.93 -19.99
CA ARG A 162 -2.86 -1.60 -20.62
C ARG A 162 -4.24 -0.98 -20.46
N ALA A 163 -5.30 -1.71 -20.76
CA ALA A 163 -6.67 -1.20 -20.68
C ALA A 163 -7.05 -0.83 -19.24
N SER A 164 -6.72 -1.70 -18.28
CA SER A 164 -7.01 -1.45 -16.86
C SER A 164 -6.18 -0.30 -16.29
N TRP A 165 -4.93 -0.17 -16.71
CA TRP A 165 -4.08 0.96 -16.33
C TRP A 165 -4.64 2.29 -16.86
N ASP A 166 -4.97 2.36 -18.15
CA ASP A 166 -5.50 3.57 -18.77
C ASP A 166 -6.84 3.98 -18.14
N MET A 167 -7.75 3.02 -17.91
CA MET A 167 -9.02 3.29 -17.21
C MET A 167 -8.80 3.78 -15.78
N LEU A 168 -7.83 3.19 -15.06
CA LEU A 168 -7.47 3.66 -13.73
C LEU A 168 -6.93 5.10 -13.75
N GLN A 169 -6.10 5.47 -14.74
CA GLN A 169 -5.58 6.83 -14.84
C GLN A 169 -6.72 7.84 -15.04
N PHE A 170 -7.77 7.49 -15.80
CA PHE A 170 -8.96 8.35 -15.90
C PHE A 170 -9.78 8.40 -14.60
N ALA A 171 -9.79 7.33 -13.80
CA ALA A 171 -10.49 7.27 -12.52
C ALA A 171 -9.76 8.04 -11.40
N LEU A 172 -8.44 8.21 -11.49
CA LEU A 172 -7.62 8.98 -10.55
C LEU A 172 -7.74 10.48 -10.85
N ARG A 173 -8.81 11.10 -10.35
CA ARG A 173 -9.17 12.50 -10.66
C ARG A 173 -9.76 13.30 -9.49
N LEU A 174 -9.70 12.75 -8.28
CA LEU A 174 -10.15 13.47 -7.08
C LEU A 174 -8.96 14.09 -6.34
N GLY A 175 -9.16 15.30 -5.82
CA GLY A 175 -8.12 16.08 -5.16
C GLY A 175 -7.10 16.67 -6.12
N ASP A 176 -6.16 17.43 -5.58
CA ASP A 176 -5.18 18.17 -6.39
C ASP A 176 -4.02 17.30 -6.89
N ARG A 177 -3.75 16.18 -6.20
CA ARG A 177 -2.59 15.31 -6.47
C ARG A 177 -2.94 13.82 -6.32
N PRO A 178 -3.66 13.22 -7.27
CA PRO A 178 -3.92 11.78 -7.24
C PRO A 178 -2.60 10.98 -7.25
N ARG A 179 -2.52 9.94 -6.42
CA ARG A 179 -1.32 9.12 -6.25
C ARG A 179 -1.60 7.64 -6.29
N GLN A 180 -0.67 6.85 -6.81
CA GLN A 180 -0.80 5.40 -6.83
C GLN A 180 0.48 4.68 -6.42
N VAL A 181 0.33 3.55 -5.74
CA VAL A 181 1.41 2.60 -5.50
C VAL A 181 1.22 1.37 -6.39
N VAL A 182 2.31 0.92 -7.02
CA VAL A 182 2.35 -0.25 -7.87
C VAL A 182 3.33 -1.24 -7.28
N THR A 183 2.86 -2.40 -6.83
CA THR A 183 3.69 -3.48 -6.31
C THR A 183 3.80 -4.57 -7.36
N THR A 184 5.01 -4.89 -7.83
CA THR A 184 5.15 -5.91 -8.86
C THR A 184 6.50 -6.62 -8.84
N THR A 185 6.55 -7.78 -9.50
CA THR A 185 7.80 -8.47 -9.82
C THR A 185 8.36 -7.97 -11.15
N PRO A 186 9.70 -7.92 -11.34
CA PRO A 186 10.28 -7.54 -12.63
C PRO A 186 9.89 -8.54 -13.73
N ARG A 187 9.22 -8.05 -14.78
CA ARG A 187 8.94 -8.81 -16.02
C ARG A 187 9.07 -7.91 -17.25
N PRO A 188 9.40 -8.44 -18.43
CA PRO A 188 9.47 -7.65 -19.66
C PRO A 188 8.06 -7.31 -20.17
N LEU A 189 7.41 -6.35 -19.54
CA LEU A 189 6.10 -5.81 -19.91
C LEU A 189 6.27 -4.38 -20.48
N PRO A 190 5.79 -4.05 -21.70
CA PRO A 190 5.89 -2.70 -22.26
C PRO A 190 5.36 -1.62 -21.33
N LEU A 191 4.16 -1.82 -20.77
CA LEU A 191 3.56 -0.90 -19.80
C LEU A 191 4.46 -0.64 -18.59
N LEU A 192 5.10 -1.69 -18.05
CA LEU A 192 6.02 -1.52 -16.91
C LEU A 192 7.24 -0.67 -17.29
N LYS A 193 7.76 -0.83 -18.51
CA LYS A 193 8.85 0.01 -19.01
C LYS A 193 8.42 1.47 -19.14
N GLU A 194 7.20 1.72 -19.63
CA GLU A 194 6.62 3.06 -19.73
C GLU A 194 6.48 3.70 -18.35
N ILE A 195 5.88 3.00 -17.38
CA ILE A 195 5.75 3.49 -15.99
C ILE A 195 7.13 3.80 -15.39
N MET A 196 8.12 2.94 -15.61
CA MET A 196 9.49 3.17 -15.13
C MET A 196 10.18 4.38 -15.79
N ALA A 197 9.80 4.73 -17.02
CA ALA A 197 10.38 5.84 -17.77
C ALA A 197 9.69 7.19 -17.46
N ASP A 198 8.51 7.17 -16.85
CA ASP A 198 7.77 8.37 -16.49
C ASP A 198 8.52 9.18 -15.40
N PRO A 199 8.80 10.49 -15.62
CA PRO A 199 9.49 11.33 -14.63
C PRO A 199 8.71 11.56 -13.32
N ALA A 200 7.39 11.36 -13.33
CA ALA A 200 6.54 11.39 -12.15
C ALA A 200 6.52 10.06 -11.39
N THR A 201 7.19 9.03 -11.90
CA THR A 201 7.41 7.76 -11.18
C THR A 201 8.61 7.86 -10.24
N ARG A 202 8.45 7.29 -9.05
CA ARG A 202 9.54 6.99 -8.13
C ARG A 202 9.67 5.49 -8.00
N LEU A 203 10.83 4.98 -8.40
CA LEU A 203 11.15 3.57 -8.38
C LEU A 203 11.86 3.20 -7.09
N THR A 204 11.35 2.18 -6.41
CA THR A 204 12.03 1.51 -5.31
C THR A 204 12.26 0.04 -5.67
N ARG A 205 13.49 -0.44 -5.44
CA ARG A 205 13.85 -1.84 -5.62
C ARG A 205 14.10 -2.48 -4.27
N ALA A 206 13.51 -3.65 -4.05
CA ALA A 206 13.70 -4.42 -2.83
C ALA A 206 14.16 -5.83 -3.17
N VAL A 207 15.19 -6.31 -2.46
CA VAL A 207 15.71 -7.66 -2.64
C VAL A 207 15.14 -8.58 -1.55
N THR A 208 14.85 -9.83 -1.88
CA THR A 208 14.26 -10.78 -0.92
C THR A 208 15.15 -11.01 0.30
N ALA A 209 16.48 -11.01 0.09
CA ALA A 209 17.48 -11.11 1.16
C ALA A 209 17.34 -10.01 2.23
N ASP A 210 16.90 -8.81 1.85
CA ASP A 210 16.70 -7.71 2.81
C ASP A 210 15.51 -7.97 3.75
N ASN A 211 14.68 -8.97 3.45
CA ASN A 211 13.58 -9.42 4.29
C ASN A 211 13.86 -10.75 5.01
N ALA A 212 15.12 -11.19 5.10
CA ALA A 212 15.51 -12.48 5.66
C ALA A 212 14.92 -12.77 7.06
N ALA A 213 14.86 -11.77 7.94
CA ALA A 213 14.31 -11.93 9.28
C ALA A 213 12.82 -12.33 9.31
N ASN A 214 12.09 -12.13 8.21
CA ASN A 214 10.68 -12.46 8.07
C ASN A 214 10.43 -13.66 7.15
N LEU A 215 11.49 -14.36 6.72
CA LEU A 215 11.41 -15.49 5.79
C LEU A 215 11.97 -16.75 6.44
N ALA A 216 11.41 -17.90 6.07
CA ALA A 216 12.02 -19.17 6.45
C ALA A 216 13.39 -19.33 5.74
N PRO A 217 14.40 -19.95 6.37
CA PRO A 217 15.75 -20.05 5.81
C PRO A 217 15.84 -20.63 4.39
N ALA A 218 14.89 -21.48 3.99
CA ALA A 218 14.84 -22.09 2.65
C ALA A 218 14.45 -21.12 1.51
N PHE A 219 14.07 -19.87 1.83
CA PHE A 219 13.65 -18.85 0.85
C PHE A 219 14.73 -17.79 0.57
N LEU A 220 15.95 -17.99 1.07
CA LEU A 220 17.11 -17.09 0.91
C LEU A 220 18.12 -17.63 -0.10
#